data_AF-A0A183P2Y8-F1
#
_entry.id   AF-A0A183P2Y8-F1
#
_cell.length_a   1.000
_cell.length_b   1.000
_cell.length_c   1.000
_cell.angle_alpha   90.00
_cell.angle_beta   90.00
_cell.angle_gamma   90.00
#
_symmetry.space_group_name_H-M   'P 1'
#
loop_
_entity.id
_entity.type
_entity.pdbx_description
1 polymer ?
#
loop_
_entity_poly.entity_id
_entity_poly.type
_entity_poly.pdbx_seq_one_letter_code
_entity_poly.pdbx_strand_id
1 'polypeptide(L)'
;MKQLHDTTKKLAGKSSKPEKPVKDKEGRPITEIQQQRNRWVEYFEELLNRPAPMNPPNIGASHTDLSIDVNPPTTEEIRMAIRAGKRQVPTTYQLKH
;
A
#
# COMPACT_ATOMS: atom_id res chain seq x y z
N MET A 1 9.55 -6.26 13.39
CA MET A 1 9.03 -5.23 12.45
C MET A 1 10.11 -4.45 11.71
N LYS A 2 11.11 -3.86 12.39
CA LYS A 2 12.16 -3.05 11.73
C LYS A 2 12.95 -3.80 10.64
N GLN A 3 13.38 -5.04 10.91
CA GLN A 3 14.12 -5.86 9.94
C GLN A 3 13.34 -6.16 8.64
N LEU A 4 12.02 -6.34 8.74
CA LEU A 4 11.18 -6.64 7.58
C LEU A 4 11.01 -5.39 6.70
N HIS A 5 10.75 -4.23 7.32
CA HIS A 5 10.71 -2.93 6.63
C HIS A 5 12.02 -2.63 5.89
N ASP A 6 13.15 -2.81 6.56
CA ASP A 6 14.48 -2.49 5.99
C ASP A 6 14.83 -3.44 4.83
N THR A 7 14.47 -4.72 4.95
CA THR A 7 14.61 -5.70 3.86
C THR A 7 13.73 -5.36 2.66
N THR A 8 12.45 -5.04 2.89
CA THR A 8 11.50 -4.65 1.82
C THR A 8 11.97 -3.39 1.10
N LYS A 9 12.45 -2.38 1.85
CA LYS A 9 12.98 -1.14 1.27
C LYS A 9 14.21 -1.37 0.40
N LYS A 10 15.09 -2.30 0.79
CA LYS A 10 16.28 -2.68 0.00
C LYS A 10 15.90 -3.42 -1.29
N LEU A 11 14.85 -4.25 -1.25
CA LEU A 11 14.38 -5.02 -2.41
C LEU A 11 13.52 -4.20 -3.37
N ALA A 12 12.83 -3.16 -2.89
CA ALA A 12 11.85 -2.38 -3.67
C ALA A 12 12.44 -1.57 -4.84
N GLY A 13 13.77 -1.44 -4.96
CA GLY A 13 14.41 -0.74 -6.07
C GLY A 13 13.96 0.72 -6.22
N LYS A 14 13.88 1.23 -7.46
CA LYS A 14 13.32 2.56 -7.75
C LYS A 14 11.81 2.43 -8.01
N SER A 15 11.00 3.00 -7.12
CA SER A 15 9.56 3.15 -7.35
C SER A 15 9.31 4.06 -8.55
N SER A 16 8.54 3.58 -9.53
CA SER A 16 8.06 4.41 -10.64
C SER A 16 7.10 5.49 -10.14
N LYS A 17 6.98 6.58 -10.91
CA LYS A 17 5.98 7.61 -10.60
C LYS A 17 4.60 6.96 -10.62
N PRO A 18 3.74 7.20 -9.61
CA PRO A 18 2.37 6.72 -9.65
C PRO A 18 1.66 7.28 -10.87
N GLU A 19 0.85 6.46 -11.53
CA GLU A 19 0.09 6.82 -12.75
C GLU A 19 -0.87 8.00 -12.50
N LYS A 20 -1.31 8.16 -11.25
CA LYS A 20 -2.21 9.24 -10.83
C LYS A 20 -1.53 10.13 -9.77
N PRO A 21 -1.40 11.44 -10.02
CA PRO A 21 -0.95 12.38 -9.02
C PRO A 21 -1.99 12.54 -7.91
N VAL A 22 -1.52 12.76 -6.68
CA VAL A 22 -2.39 13.13 -5.55
C VAL A 22 -3.06 14.46 -5.85
N LYS A 23 -4.30 14.67 -5.39
CA LYS A 23 -5.05 15.91 -5.61
C LYS A 23 -5.19 16.71 -4.31
N ASP A 24 -5.24 18.03 -4.44
CA ASP A 24 -5.62 18.94 -3.36
C ASP A 24 -7.14 18.86 -3.08
N LYS A 25 -7.62 19.67 -2.14
CA LYS A 25 -9.05 19.70 -1.76
C LYS A 25 -9.93 20.23 -2.90
N GLU A 26 -9.36 21.03 -3.78
CA GLU A 26 -9.99 21.58 -4.98
C GLU A 26 -9.90 20.62 -6.19
N GLY A 27 -9.29 19.44 -6.01
CA GLY A 27 -9.18 18.40 -7.04
C GLY A 27 -8.04 18.61 -8.05
N ARG A 28 -7.16 19.59 -7.82
CA ARG A 28 -6.00 19.87 -8.68
C ARG A 28 -4.83 18.95 -8.34
N PRO A 29 -4.06 18.49 -9.34
CA PRO A 29 -2.89 17.65 -9.10
C PRO A 29 -1.80 18.35 -8.28
N ILE A 30 -1.27 17.64 -7.28
CA ILE A 30 -0.08 18.00 -6.50
C ILE A 30 1.12 17.28 -7.11
N THR A 31 2.13 18.05 -7.53
CA THR A 31 3.34 17.53 -8.17
C THR A 31 4.57 17.59 -7.24
N GLU A 32 4.53 18.42 -6.20
CA GLU A 32 5.62 18.59 -5.25
C GLU A 32 5.50 17.67 -4.03
N ILE A 33 6.60 17.01 -3.66
CA ILE A 33 6.64 16.03 -2.55
C ILE A 33 6.27 16.68 -1.22
N GLN A 34 6.71 17.92 -0.97
CA GLN A 34 6.39 18.63 0.27
C GLN A 34 4.89 18.90 0.39
N GLN A 35 4.27 19.40 -0.68
CA GLN A 35 2.83 19.62 -0.73
C GLN A 35 2.04 18.32 -0.58
N GLN A 36 2.52 17.22 -1.16
CA GLN A 36 1.91 15.91 -0.99
C GLN A 36 1.97 15.45 0.47
N ARG A 37 3.09 15.66 1.17
CA ARG A 37 3.22 15.36 2.60
C ARG A 37 2.27 16.21 3.44
N ASN A 38 2.19 17.51 3.17
CA ASN A 38 1.26 18.39 3.88
C ASN A 38 -0.19 17.93 3.67
N ARG A 39 -0.55 17.53 2.44
CA ARG A 39 -1.87 16.97 2.15
C ARG A 39 -2.14 15.67 2.92
N TRP A 40 -1.14 14.81 3.07
CA TRP A 40 -1.26 13.61 3.91
C TRP A 40 -1.50 13.97 5.38
N VAL A 41 -0.73 14.91 5.94
CA VAL A 41 -0.90 15.36 7.33
C VAL A 41 -2.32 15.87 7.57
N GLU A 42 -2.81 16.79 6.73
CA GLU A 42 -4.18 17.32 6.85
C GLU A 42 -5.24 16.22 6.77
N TYR A 43 -5.11 15.29 5.81
CA TYR A 43 -6.07 14.22 5.64
C TYR A 43 -6.12 13.29 6.87
N PHE A 44 -4.96 12.96 7.43
CA PHE A 44 -4.91 12.13 8.64
C PHE A 44 -5.41 12.88 9.87
N GLU A 45 -5.10 14.16 10.03
CA GLU A 45 -5.67 14.97 11.11
C GLU A 45 -7.20 15.03 11.02
N GLU A 46 -7.76 15.28 9.84
CA GLU A 46 -9.21 15.29 9.65
C GLU A 46 -9.83 13.92 9.95
N LEU A 47 -9.21 12.84 9.47
CA LEU A 47 -9.70 11.48 9.68
C LEU A 47 -9.67 11.06 11.16
N LEU A 48 -8.59 11.39 11.88
CA LEU A 48 -8.39 10.99 13.28
C LEU A 48 -9.20 11.84 14.26
N ASN A 49 -9.47 13.11 13.92
CA ASN A 49 -10.29 14.00 14.74
C ASN A 49 -11.78 13.94 14.38
N ARG A 50 -12.17 13.16 13.37
CA ARG A 50 -13.57 13.00 12.97
C ARG A 50 -14.35 12.30 14.09
N PRO A 51 -15.51 12.85 14.53
CA PRO A 51 -16.35 12.18 15.52
C PRO A 51 -16.85 10.83 15.00
N ALA A 52 -17.12 9.92 15.92
CA ALA A 52 -17.70 8.62 15.57
C ALA A 52 -19.00 8.83 14.77
N PRO A 53 -19.21 8.09 13.67
CA PRO A 53 -20.43 8.21 12.90
C PRO A 53 -21.63 7.79 13.77
N MET A 54 -22.73 8.54 13.69
CA MET A 54 -23.95 8.30 14.48
C MET A 54 -24.57 6.93 14.20
N ASN A 55 -24.40 6.44 12.97
CA ASN A 55 -24.72 5.07 12.62
C ASN A 55 -23.41 4.28 12.57
N PRO A 56 -23.13 3.41 13.56
CA PRO A 56 -21.96 2.57 13.49
C PRO A 56 -22.06 1.68 12.23
N PRO A 57 -20.94 1.40 11.55
CA PRO A 57 -20.93 0.41 10.49
C PRO A 57 -21.48 -0.91 11.04
N ASN A 58 -22.48 -1.49 10.35
CA ASN A 58 -22.95 -2.84 10.67
C ASN A 58 -21.90 -3.85 10.19
N ILE A 59 -20.85 -4.01 10.99
CA ILE A 59 -19.80 -4.99 10.76
C ILE A 59 -20.24 -6.24 11.53
N GLY A 60 -20.70 -7.26 10.79
CA GLY A 60 -20.95 -8.57 11.38
C GLY A 60 -19.71 -9.07 12.12
N ALA A 61 -19.91 -9.84 13.19
CA ALA A 61 -18.80 -10.41 13.94
C ALA A 61 -17.84 -11.12 12.98
N SER A 62 -16.55 -10.74 13.03
CA SER A 62 -15.50 -11.41 12.27
C SER A 62 -15.38 -12.83 12.80
N HIS A 63 -16.10 -13.76 12.18
CA HIS A 63 -15.89 -15.19 12.39
C HIS A 63 -14.65 -15.57 11.61
N THR A 64 -13.48 -15.42 12.22
CA THR A 64 -12.26 -16.24 12.07
C THR A 64 -11.10 -15.41 12.60
N ASP A 65 -10.60 -15.78 13.79
CA ASP A 65 -9.22 -15.46 14.14
C ASP A 65 -8.33 -16.28 13.20
N LEU A 66 -7.92 -15.66 12.09
CA LEU A 66 -6.94 -16.26 11.21
C LEU A 66 -5.63 -16.29 12.00
N SER A 67 -5.27 -17.47 12.51
CA SER A 67 -3.98 -17.70 13.16
C SER A 67 -2.88 -17.42 12.15
N ILE A 68 -2.31 -16.23 12.21
CA ILE A 68 -1.13 -15.85 11.43
C ILE A 68 0.06 -16.54 12.07
N ASP A 69 0.83 -17.28 11.26
CA ASP A 69 2.10 -17.81 11.72
C ASP A 69 3.06 -16.65 12.04
N VAL A 70 3.44 -16.53 13.32
CA VAL A 70 4.35 -15.50 13.82
C VAL A 70 5.81 -15.93 13.75
N ASN A 71 6.09 -17.13 13.23
CA ASN A 71 7.46 -17.57 13.00
C ASN A 71 8.13 -16.74 11.88
N PRO A 72 9.46 -16.56 11.93
CA PRO A 72 10.18 -15.94 10.84
C PRO A 72 9.98 -16.71 9.53
N PRO A 73 9.74 -16.02 8.40
CA PRO A 73 9.56 -16.69 7.11
C PRO A 73 10.83 -17.43 6.70
N THR A 74 10.64 -18.62 6.13
CA THR A 74 11.73 -19.45 5.63
C THR A 74 12.30 -18.86 4.33
N THR A 75 13.57 -19.18 4.05
CA THR A 75 14.23 -18.79 2.81
C THR A 75 13.46 -19.26 1.56
N GLU A 76 12.79 -20.42 1.62
CA GLU A 76 12.03 -20.94 0.48
C GLU A 76 10.73 -20.16 0.25
N GLU A 77 10.00 -19.81 1.31
CA GLU A 77 8.81 -18.95 1.22
C GLU A 77 9.15 -17.58 0.62
N ILE A 78 10.26 -16.99 1.04
CA ILE A 78 10.76 -15.72 0.48
C ILE A 78 11.06 -15.88 -1.01
N ARG A 79 11.76 -16.95 -1.42
CA ARG A 79 12.07 -17.23 -2.82
C ARG A 79 10.81 -17.45 -3.67
N MET A 80 9.84 -18.19 -3.13
CA MET A 80 8.57 -18.46 -3.80
C MET A 80 7.73 -17.19 -3.98
N ALA A 81 7.61 -16.35 -2.94
CA ALA A 81 6.88 -15.09 -3.00
C ALA A 81 7.47 -14.12 -4.05
N ILE A 82 8.80 -14.02 -4.14
CA ILE A 82 9.49 -13.21 -5.16
C ILE A 82 9.19 -13.73 -6.58
N ARG A 83 9.15 -15.06 -6.78
CA ARG A 83 8.79 -15.66 -8.08
C ARG A 83 7.32 -15.40 -8.45
N ALA A 84 6.42 -15.46 -7.47
CA ALA A 84 4.99 -15.21 -7.68
C ALA A 84 4.73 -13.74 -8.04
N GLY A 85 5.35 -12.78 -7.33
CA GLY A 85 5.20 -11.35 -7.61
C GLY A 85 5.66 -10.92 -9.02
N LYS A 86 6.58 -11.68 -9.65
CA LYS A 86 6.99 -11.44 -11.04
C LYS A 86 5.98 -11.90 -12.10
N ARG A 87 5.03 -12.80 -11.75
CA ARG A 87 3.99 -13.27 -12.70
C ARG A 87 2.82 -12.28 -12.82
N GLN A 88 2.65 -11.38 -11.85
CA GLN A 88 1.54 -10.41 -11.85
C GLN A 88 1.80 -9.18 -12.72
N VAL A 89 2.99 -9.03 -13.31
CA VAL A 89 3.26 -8.02 -14.35
C VAL A 89 2.75 -8.60 -15.67
N PRO A 90 1.63 -8.13 -16.25
CA PRO A 90 1.16 -8.64 -17.53
C PRO A 90 2.21 -8.25 -18.57
N THR A 91 2.97 -9.25 -19.03
CA THR A 91 3.84 -9.10 -20.18
C THR A 91 2.96 -9.25 -21.42
N THR A 92 2.27 -8.19 -21.82
CA THR A 92 1.62 -8.12 -23.13
C THR A 92 2.20 -6.98 -23.94
N TYR A 93 3.42 -7.20 -24.44
CA TYR A 93 3.85 -6.63 -25.71
C TYR A 93 4.13 -7.81 -26.63
N GLN A 94 3.17 -8.14 -27.50
CA GLN A 94 3.41 -8.42 -28.92
C GLN A 94 2.07 -8.53 -29.66
N LEU A 95 1.81 -7.63 -30.60
CA LEU A 95 1.53 -8.06 -31.97
C LEU A 95 1.99 -6.96 -32.96
N LYS A 96 2.92 -7.36 -33.83
CA LYS A 96 3.35 -6.72 -35.09
C LYS A 96 2.14 -6.64 -36.03
N HIS A 97 1.98 -5.75 -37.02
CA HIS A 97 2.87 -5.02 -37.93
C HIS A 97 2.26 -3.66 -38.27
#